data_AF-A0A914U2K9-F1
#
_entry.id   AF-A0A914U2K9-F1
#
_cell.length_a   1.000
_cell.length_b   1.000
_cell.length_c   1.000
_cell.angle_alpha   90.00
_cell.angle_beta   90.00
_cell.angle_gamma   90.00
#
_symmetry.space_group_name_H-M   'P 1'
#
loop_
_entity.id
_entity.type
_entity.pdbx_description
1 polymer ?
#
loop_
_entity_poly.entity_id
_entity_poly.type
_entity_poly.pdbx_seq_one_letter_code
_entity_poly.pdbx_strand_id
1 'polypeptide(L)' 'SIADTVFRTLSVKLGTRNYIVGDQPSELDSLAFGHLFTILTTELPCLQLINTLKKYHNLIDYCTRMESELFHKSESLDS' A
#
# COMPACT_ATOMS: atom_id res chain seq x y z
N SER A 1 -11.91 -7.81 12.65
CA SER A 1 -11.68 -6.49 13.26
C SER A 1 -11.97 -5.42 12.21
N ILE A 2 -12.13 -4.14 12.59
CA ILE A 2 -12.29 -3.04 11.63
C ILE A 2 -11.13 -3.04 10.61
N ALA A 3 -9.89 -3.24 11.09
CA ALA A 3 -8.72 -3.36 10.23
C ALA A 3 -8.83 -4.49 9.19
N ASP A 4 -9.28 -5.69 9.60
CA ASP A 4 -9.47 -6.81 8.66
C ASP A 4 -10.50 -6.47 7.56
N THR A 5 -11.62 -5.85 7.93
CA THR A 5 -12.64 -5.43 6.96
C THR A 5 -12.09 -4.41 5.96
N VAL A 6 -11.32 -3.43 6.44
CA VAL A 6 -10.70 -2.41 5.59
C VAL A 6 -9.68 -3.05 4.64
N PHE A 7 -8.75 -3.87 5.15
CA PHE A 7 -7.74 -4.53 4.31
C PHE A 7 -8.36 -5.49 3.31
N ARG A 8 -9.38 -6.27 3.71
CA ARG A 8 -10.14 -7.11 2.80
C ARG A 8 -10.79 -6.30 1.68
N THR A 9 -11.42 -5.18 2.02
CA THR A 9 -12.10 -4.33 1.06
C THR A 9 -11.11 -3.71 0.07
N LEU A 10 -9.98 -3.22 0.56
CA LEU A 10 -8.89 -2.69 -0.28
C LEU A 10 -8.31 -3.79 -1.18
N SER A 11 -8.05 -4.97 -0.63
CA SER A 11 -7.52 -6.12 -1.38
C SER A 11 -8.47 -6.57 -2.49
N VAL A 12 -9.78 -6.64 -2.22
CA VAL A 12 -10.81 -6.95 -3.22
C VAL A 12 -10.89 -5.86 -4.28
N LYS A 13 -10.88 -4.58 -3.89
CA LYS A 13 -10.90 -3.46 -4.83
C LYS A 13 -9.66 -3.48 -5.72
N LEU A 14 -8.48 -3.67 -5.17
CA LEU A 14 -7.24 -3.74 -5.95
C LEU A 14 -7.27 -4.94 -6.90
N GLY A 15 -7.66 -6.12 -6.39
CA GLY A 15 -7.64 -7.36 -7.16
C GLY A 15 -6.23 -7.63 -7.69
N THR A 16 -6.11 -7.73 -9.02
CA THR A 16 -4.84 -7.90 -9.75
C THR A 16 -4.38 -6.61 -10.45
N ARG A 17 -5.03 -5.47 -10.17
CA ARG A 17 -4.70 -4.18 -10.80
C ARG A 17 -3.49 -3.55 -10.12
N ASN A 18 -2.86 -2.60 -10.83
CA ASN A 18 -1.75 -1.84 -10.28
C ASN A 18 -2.23 -0.77 -9.28
N TYR A 19 -3.40 -0.17 -9.54
CA TYR A 19 -4.02 0.88 -8.73
C TYR A 19 -5.43 0.49 -8.26
N ILE A 20 -5.88 1.10 -7.18
CA ILE A 20 -7.20 0.80 -6.58
C ILE A 20 -8.34 1.29 -7.50
N VAL A 21 -8.14 2.42 -8.18
CA VAL A 21 -9.12 3.04 -9.08
C VAL A 21 -8.45 3.49 -10.38
N GLY A 22 -9.04 3.12 -11.51
CA GLY A 22 -8.53 3.49 -12.83
C GLY A 22 -7.19 2.84 -13.17
N ASP A 23 -6.50 3.45 -14.13
CA ASP A 23 -5.25 2.94 -14.72
C ASP A 23 -4.03 3.83 -14.42
N GLN A 24 -4.19 4.81 -13.52
CA GLN A 24 -3.14 5.73 -13.07
C GLN A 24 -3.22 5.93 -11.55
N PRO A 25 -2.12 6.29 -10.87
CA PRO A 25 -2.17 6.59 -9.44
C PRO A 25 -3.18 7.70 -9.13
N SER A 26 -4.08 7.44 -8.18
CA SER A 26 -5.10 8.39 -7.73
C SER A 26 -4.82 8.92 -6.32
N GLU A 27 -5.57 9.93 -5.87
CA GLU A 27 -5.50 10.40 -4.47
C GLU A 27 -5.79 9.27 -3.47
N LEU A 28 -6.73 8.37 -3.82
CA LEU A 28 -7.03 7.20 -3.01
C LEU A 28 -5.82 6.27 -2.88
N ASP A 29 -5.06 6.11 -3.97
CA ASP A 29 -3.85 5.31 -3.96
C ASP A 29 -2.78 5.94 -3.06
N SER A 30 -2.56 7.24 -3.13
CA SER A 30 -1.61 7.94 -2.26
C SER A 30 -1.96 7.78 -0.77
N LEU A 31 -3.24 7.93 -0.41
CA LEU A 31 -3.71 7.76 0.95
C LEU A 31 -3.59 6.31 1.43
N ALA A 32 -4.01 5.36 0.60
CA ALA A 32 -3.92 3.94 0.91
C ALA A 32 -2.46 3.50 1.08
N PHE A 33 -1.59 3.89 0.14
CA PHE A 33 -0.16 3.64 0.19
C PHE A 33 0.45 4.20 1.47
N GLY A 34 0.26 5.48 1.79
CA GLY A 34 0.87 6.09 2.97
C GLY A 34 0.50 5.37 4.27
N HIS A 35 -0.76 5.00 4.44
CA HIS A 35 -1.20 4.25 5.63
C HIS A 35 -0.65 2.83 5.68
N LEU A 36 -0.74 2.08 4.58
CA LEU A 36 -0.27 0.70 4.51
C LEU A 36 1.25 0.63 4.68
N PHE A 37 1.98 1.51 4.01
CA PHE A 37 3.42 1.61 4.10
C PHE A 37 3.88 1.95 5.52
N THR A 38 3.22 2.92 6.18
CA THR A 38 3.50 3.24 7.60
C THR A 38 3.34 2.01 8.50
N ILE A 39 2.29 1.20 8.30
CA ILE A 39 2.06 -0.03 9.07
C ILE A 39 3.17 -1.06 8.82
N LEU A 40 3.71 -1.11 7.60
CA LEU A 40 4.75 -2.07 7.20
C LEU A 40 6.14 -1.67 7.71
N THR A 41 6.45 -0.37 7.74
CA THR A 41 7.81 0.12 7.99
C THR A 41 8.05 0.64 9.42
N THR A 42 6.99 0.97 10.15
CA THR A 42 7.11 1.45 11.54
C THR A 42 7.12 0.30 12.53
N GLU A 43 8.01 0.35 13.52
CA GLU A 43 7.95 -0.53 14.68
C GLU A 43 6.74 -0.20 15.55
N LEU A 44 5.64 -0.90 15.30
CA LEU A 44 4.41 -0.75 16.08
C LEU A 44 4.44 -1.68 17.30
N PRO A 45 4.09 -1.18 18.51
CA PRO A 45 3.99 -2.02 19.70
C PRO A 45 2.87 -3.09 19.59
N CYS A 46 1.91 -2.88 18.68
CA CYS A 46 0.80 -3.80 18.43
C CYS A 46 1.00 -4.60 17.13
N LEU A 47 1.55 -5.81 17.25
CA LEU A 47 1.80 -6.71 16.12
C LEU A 47 0.51 -7.22 15.44
N GLN A 48 -0.67 -7.08 16.07
CA GLN A 48 -1.92 -7.56 15.48
C GLN A 48 -2.28 -6.85 14.17
N LEU A 49 -1.95 -5.56 14.04
CA LEU A 49 -2.27 -4.79 12.85
C LEU A 49 -1.44 -5.27 11.64
N ILE A 50 -0.12 -5.36 11.80
CA ILE A 50 0.78 -5.87 10.75
C ILE A 50 0.47 -7.35 10.44
N ASN A 51 0.16 -8.18 11.44
CA ASN A 51 -0.21 -9.58 11.20
C ASN A 51 -1.55 -9.71 10.46
N THR A 52 -2.47 -8.76 10.63
CA THR A 52 -3.72 -8.72 9.87
C THR A 52 -3.45 -8.30 8.43
N LEU A 53 -2.61 -7.27 8.20
CA LEU A 53 -2.24 -6.82 6.86
C LEU A 53 -1.48 -7.91 6.08
N LYS A 54 -0.58 -8.65 6.74
CA LYS A 54 0.21 -9.75 6.12
C LYS A 54 -0.62 -10.87 5.51
N LYS A 55 -1.92 -10.96 5.81
CA LYS A 55 -2.86 -11.91 5.17
C LYS A 55 -3.20 -11.54 3.72
N TYR A 56 -2.94 -10.30 3.30
CA TYR A 56 -3.33 -9.73 2.02
C TYR A 56 -2.08 -9.39 1.19
N HIS A 57 -1.46 -10.39 0.56
CA HIS A 57 -0.18 -10.23 -0.13
C HIS A 57 -0.22 -9.21 -1.27
N ASN A 58 -1.35 -9.11 -1.99
CA ASN A 58 -1.52 -8.14 -3.06
C ASN A 58 -1.43 -6.68 -2.59
N LEU A 59 -1.76 -6.39 -1.32
CA LEU A 59 -1.58 -5.07 -0.73
C LEU A 59 -0.11 -4.79 -0.37
N ILE A 60 0.67 -5.82 -0.05
CA ILE A 60 2.11 -5.68 0.18
C ILE A 60 2.80 -5.40 -1.14
N ASP A 61 2.52 -6.20 -2.17
CA ASP A 61 3.06 -6.01 -3.52
C ASP A 61 2.70 -4.63 -4.09
N TYR A 62 1.47 -4.17 -3.81
CA TYR A 62 1.02 -2.82 -4.12
C TYR A 62 1.90 -1.75 -3.45
N CYS A 63 2.18 -1.87 -2.16
CA CYS A 63 3.07 -0.93 -1.47
C CYS A 63 4.48 -0.90 -2.08
N THR A 64 5.05 -2.06 -2.40
CA THR A 64 6.36 -2.14 -3.06
C THR A 64 6.37 -1.47 -4.43
N ARG A 65 5.30 -1.67 -5.24
CA ARG A 65 5.18 -0.98 -6.54
C ARG A 65 5.04 0.52 -6.38
N MET A 66 4.16 0.99 -5.49
CA MET A 66 3.93 2.40 -5.24
C MET A 66 5.19 3.11 -4.72
N GLU A 67 5.95 2.48 -3.82
CA GLU A 67 7.23 3.00 -3.35
C GLU A 67 8.20 3.20 -4.51
N SER A 68 8.33 2.20 -5.39
CA SER A 68 9.17 2.28 -6.58
C SER A 68 8.72 3.40 -7.53
N GLU A 69 7.43 3.50 -7.82
CA GLU A 69 6.90 4.51 -8.76
C GLU A 69 7.01 5.94 -8.23
N LEU A 70 6.79 6.15 -6.93
CA LEU A 70 6.81 7.47 -6.31
C LEU A 70 8.23 7.95 -5.99
N PHE A 71 9.14 7.06 -5.60
CA PHE A 71 10.45 7.45 -5.07
C PHE A 71 11.64 7.09 -5.98
N HIS A 72 11.51 6.22 -6.99
CA HIS A 72 12.59 6.01 -7.98
C HIS A 72 12.67 7.09 -9.06
N LYS A 73 11.70 8.03 -9.13
CA LYS A 73 11.76 9.16 -10.08
C LYS A 73 12.61 10.34 -9.59
N SER A 74 13.32 10.18 -8.47
CA SER A 74 14.10 11.25 -7.81
C SER A 74 15.58 11.34 -8.25
N GLU A 75 16.08 10.44 -9.10
CA GLU A 75 17.51 10.36 -9.47
C GLU A 75 17.84 10.83 -10.91
N SER A 76 17.15 11.85 -11.43
CA SER A 76 17.55 12.45 -12.73
C SER A 76 17.51 13.98 -12.79
N LEU A 77 17.74 14.65 -11.65
CA LEU A 77 18.00 16.09 -11.59
C LEU A 77 19.29 16.36 -10.81
N ASP A 78 20.38 15.73 -11.27
CA ASP A 78 21.76 16.15 -11.02
C ASP A 78 22.59 15.68 -12.23
N SER A 79 22.48 16.39 -13.35
CA SER A 79 23.36 16.29 -14.53
C SER A 79 23.34 17.59 -15.32
#